data_AF-A0AAV7I4N7-F1
#
_entry.id   AF-A0AAV7I4N7-F1
#
_cell.length_a   1.000
_cell.length_b   1.000
_cell.length_c   1.000
_cell.angle_alpha   90.00
_cell.angle_beta   90.00
_cell.angle_gamma   90.00
#
_symmetry.space_group_name_H-M   'P 1'
#
loop_
_entity.id
_entity.type
_entity.pdbx_description
1 polymer ?
#
loop_
_entity_poly.entity_id
_entity_poly.type
_entity_poly.pdbx_seq_one_letter_code
_entity_poly.pdbx_strand_id
1 'polypeptide(L)'
;MKKSRVDDKENHWVEDNKLDKLLSHNDQIDMSAINKIEDTMNEALIEKLRQCLPKHQENSENIKNLLAKLYTRITSSDRKIRERTLETLWSKEYNIIEIFMVLLEACRDNTVCCNITGILHECIAPQQSKVKLKGAKNKHSKSASRTTIAQLIQFGGTQVFLKLLINSQRSDNTMSEVLVHEVLWILSQIAQKDVKFPLKVRLLNVTKVFHFLLKHHYNDARLLLPLLLILKSIAKN
;
A
#
# COMPACT_ATOMS: atom_id res chain seq x y z
N MET A 1 54.62 60.86 28.11
CA MET A 1 54.71 59.92 29.24
C MET A 1 54.42 58.50 28.74
N LYS A 2 55.24 57.53 29.18
CA LYS A 2 55.22 56.10 28.83
C LYS A 2 53.90 55.39 29.17
N LYS A 3 53.45 54.45 28.33
CA LYS A 3 53.37 53.02 28.68
C LYS A 3 53.07 52.14 27.46
N SER A 4 53.66 50.95 27.48
CA SER A 4 53.75 49.93 26.44
C SER A 4 52.91 48.69 26.75
N ARG A 5 52.67 47.87 25.72
CA ARG A 5 52.29 46.42 25.72
C ARG A 5 50.82 46.15 26.11
N VAL A 6 50.11 45.19 25.50
CA VAL A 6 50.46 43.79 25.15
C VAL A 6 49.64 43.34 23.94
N ASP A 7 50.26 42.57 23.04
CA ASP A 7 49.62 41.74 22.02
C ASP A 7 49.01 40.49 22.67
N ASP A 8 47.70 40.26 22.51
CA ASP A 8 47.08 38.94 22.69
C ASP A 8 46.06 38.74 21.56
N LYS A 9 46.51 38.11 20.46
CA LYS A 9 45.58 37.51 19.49
C LYS A 9 45.19 36.14 20.01
N GLU A 10 44.05 36.10 20.70
CA GLU A 10 43.34 34.88 21.06
C GLU A 10 43.10 34.02 19.81
N ASN A 11 43.70 32.83 19.81
CA ASN A 11 43.30 31.72 18.96
C ASN A 11 41.93 31.23 19.46
N HIS A 12 40.85 31.52 18.72
CA HIS A 12 39.58 30.89 19.02
C HIS A 12 38.71 30.71 17.76
N TRP A 13 38.15 29.50 17.62
CA TRP A 13 37.07 29.06 16.72
C TRP A 13 37.40 28.60 15.28
N VAL A 14 38.21 27.54 15.14
CA VAL A 14 38.23 26.72 13.88
C VAL A 14 37.80 25.26 14.11
N GLU A 15 37.68 24.78 15.35
CA GLU A 15 37.44 23.35 15.61
C GLU A 15 35.96 22.92 15.60
N ASP A 16 35.00 23.80 15.88
CA ASP A 16 33.57 23.42 15.93
C ASP A 16 32.99 23.03 14.57
N ASN A 17 33.47 23.63 13.48
CA ASN A 17 32.97 23.36 12.14
C ASN A 17 33.41 21.98 11.59
N LYS A 18 34.45 21.37 12.18
CA LYS A 18 34.89 20.00 11.83
C LYS A 18 34.09 18.96 12.60
N LEU A 19 33.77 19.21 13.87
CA LEU A 19 33.00 18.28 14.68
C LEU A 19 31.55 18.18 14.19
N ASP A 20 30.90 19.31 13.88
CA ASP A 20 29.54 19.32 13.30
C ASP A 20 29.47 18.70 11.90
N LYS A 21 30.52 18.90 11.08
CA LYS A 21 30.63 18.20 9.79
C LYS A 21 30.81 16.71 9.97
N LEU A 22 31.64 16.26 10.90
CA LEU A 22 31.86 14.82 11.17
C LEU A 22 30.63 14.16 11.77
N LEU A 23 29.90 14.84 12.66
CA LEU A 23 28.64 14.36 13.22
C LEU A 23 27.55 14.27 12.14
N SER A 24 27.40 15.29 11.29
CA SER A 24 26.43 15.22 10.17
C SER A 24 26.82 14.19 9.10
N HIS A 25 28.12 13.94 8.88
CA HIS A 25 28.58 12.91 7.95
C HIS A 25 28.33 11.50 8.49
N ASN A 26 28.59 11.25 9.79
CA ASN A 26 28.28 9.97 10.42
C ASN A 26 26.78 9.70 10.44
N ASP A 27 25.96 10.69 10.78
CA ASP A 27 24.50 10.55 10.75
C ASP A 27 23.97 10.32 9.32
N GLN A 28 24.57 10.93 8.29
CA GLN A 28 24.23 10.66 6.90
C GLN A 28 24.67 9.27 6.43
N ILE A 29 25.85 8.80 6.83
CA ILE A 29 26.36 7.47 6.49
C ILE A 29 25.48 6.40 7.12
N ASP A 30 25.15 6.54 8.41
CA ASP A 30 24.33 5.59 9.15
C ASP A 30 22.89 5.56 8.61
N MET A 31 22.31 6.73 8.31
CA MET A 31 21.03 6.81 7.62
C MET A 31 21.07 6.17 6.23
N SER A 32 22.11 6.41 5.41
CA SER A 32 22.21 5.80 4.08
C SER A 32 22.31 4.27 4.11
N ALA A 33 23.02 3.73 5.12
CA ALA A 33 23.17 2.30 5.33
C ALA A 33 21.85 1.65 5.75
N ILE A 34 21.13 2.26 6.71
CA ILE A 34 19.79 1.81 7.14
C ILE A 34 18.82 1.83 5.95
N ASN A 35 18.90 2.84 5.09
CA ASN A 35 18.06 2.92 3.90
C ASN A 35 18.29 1.76 2.93
N LYS A 36 19.56 1.45 2.66
CA LYS A 36 19.94 0.33 1.79
C LYS A 36 19.53 -1.03 2.37
N ILE A 37 19.58 -1.20 3.69
CA ILE A 37 19.11 -2.42 4.38
C ILE A 37 17.59 -2.59 4.22
N GLU A 38 16.81 -1.52 4.40
CA GLU A 38 15.36 -1.58 4.26
C GLU A 38 14.93 -1.93 2.83
N ASP A 39 15.56 -1.32 1.83
CA ASP A 39 15.29 -1.56 0.40
C ASP A 39 15.60 -3.02 0.05
N THR A 40 16.81 -3.50 0.36
CA THR A 40 17.22 -4.90 0.13
C THR A 40 16.30 -5.91 0.84
N MET A 41 15.78 -5.57 2.03
CA MET A 41 14.83 -6.44 2.73
C MET A 41 13.46 -6.50 2.04
N ASN A 42 12.95 -5.37 1.50
CA ASN A 42 11.68 -5.36 0.77
C ASN A 42 11.77 -6.18 -0.52
N GLU A 43 12.85 -5.98 -1.27
CA GLU A 43 13.13 -6.71 -2.51
C GLU A 43 13.24 -8.21 -2.25
N ALA A 44 13.95 -8.61 -1.19
CA ALA A 44 14.07 -10.01 -0.80
C ALA A 44 12.73 -10.66 -0.41
N LEU A 45 11.83 -9.91 0.25
CA LEU A 45 10.48 -10.42 0.57
C LEU A 45 9.65 -10.65 -0.69
N ILE A 46 9.69 -9.70 -1.63
CA ILE A 46 8.95 -9.80 -2.89
C ILE A 46 9.49 -10.93 -3.77
N GLU A 47 10.81 -11.07 -3.85
CA GLU A 47 11.43 -12.12 -4.65
C GLU A 47 11.12 -13.52 -4.08
N LYS A 48 11.14 -13.68 -2.75
CA LYS A 48 10.69 -14.93 -2.11
C LYS A 48 9.21 -15.21 -2.37
N LEU A 49 8.36 -14.19 -2.38
CA LEU A 49 6.94 -14.36 -2.70
C LEU A 49 6.77 -14.85 -4.14
N ARG A 50 7.52 -14.29 -5.09
CA ARG A 50 7.54 -14.71 -6.49
C ARG A 50 7.99 -16.16 -6.65
N GLN A 51 9.01 -16.60 -5.92
CA GLN A 51 9.49 -17.98 -5.93
C GLN A 51 8.45 -18.98 -5.40
N CYS A 52 7.57 -18.55 -4.49
CA CYS A 52 6.51 -19.41 -3.97
C CYS A 52 5.34 -19.61 -4.95
N LEU A 53 5.19 -18.73 -5.94
CA LEU A 53 4.00 -18.63 -6.80
C LEU A 53 3.70 -19.89 -7.65
N PRO A 54 4.68 -20.55 -8.30
CA PRO A 54 4.42 -21.74 -9.13
C PRO A 54 3.80 -22.90 -8.35
N LYS A 55 4.11 -22.99 -7.06
CA LYS A 55 3.63 -24.03 -6.13
C LYS A 55 2.94 -23.42 -4.92
N HIS A 56 2.05 -22.44 -5.15
CA HIS A 56 1.43 -21.66 -4.09
C HIS A 56 0.64 -22.51 -3.07
N GLN A 57 0.11 -23.67 -3.47
CA GLN A 57 -0.57 -24.60 -2.55
C GLN A 57 0.42 -25.25 -1.56
N GLU A 58 1.57 -25.72 -2.06
CA GLU A 58 2.64 -26.30 -1.23
C GLU A 58 3.29 -25.24 -0.33
N ASN A 59 3.39 -24.00 -0.82
CA ASN A 59 4.02 -22.88 -0.12
C ASN A 59 3.03 -22.00 0.67
N SER A 60 1.83 -22.48 0.96
CA SER A 60 0.75 -21.68 1.55
C SER A 60 1.15 -20.95 2.84
N GLU A 61 1.80 -21.66 3.76
CA GLU A 61 2.28 -21.10 5.03
C GLU A 61 3.44 -20.10 4.83
N ASN A 62 4.34 -20.37 3.89
CA ASN A 62 5.42 -19.45 3.54
C ASN A 62 4.86 -18.14 2.96
N ILE A 63 3.89 -18.24 2.04
CA ILE A 63 3.20 -17.09 1.46
C ILE A 63 2.52 -16.27 2.55
N LYS A 64 1.79 -16.92 3.46
CA LYS A 64 1.12 -16.27 4.59
C LYS A 64 2.10 -15.47 5.45
N ASN A 65 3.23 -16.07 5.80
CA ASN A 65 4.28 -15.44 6.60
C ASN A 65 4.98 -14.29 5.88
N LEU A 66 5.28 -14.42 4.59
CA LEU A 66 5.89 -13.36 3.77
C LEU A 66 4.96 -12.16 3.64
N LEU A 67 3.67 -12.40 3.35
CA LEU A 67 2.66 -11.35 3.26
C LEU A 67 2.43 -10.66 4.60
N ALA A 68 2.42 -11.40 5.71
CA ALA A 68 2.33 -10.81 7.04
C ALA A 68 3.50 -9.86 7.32
N LYS A 69 4.74 -10.25 6.99
CA LYS A 69 5.93 -9.38 7.13
C LYS A 69 5.87 -8.14 6.25
N LEU A 70 5.37 -8.28 5.02
CA LEU A 70 5.21 -7.14 4.13
C LEU A 70 4.11 -6.19 4.63
N TYR A 71 3.01 -6.75 5.13
CA TYR A 71 1.92 -5.99 5.72
C TYR A 71 2.35 -5.23 6.99
N THR A 72 3.09 -5.85 7.91
CA THR A 72 3.56 -5.14 9.11
C THR A 72 4.47 -3.96 8.78
N ARG A 73 5.27 -4.05 7.70
CA ARG A 73 6.09 -2.93 7.22
C ARG A 73 5.26 -1.82 6.58
N ILE A 74 4.22 -2.18 5.80
CA ILE A 74 3.34 -1.19 5.19
C ILE A 74 2.51 -0.43 6.23
N THR A 75 2.12 -1.10 7.31
CA THR A 75 1.36 -0.49 8.42
C THR A 75 2.26 -0.01 9.56
N SER A 76 3.59 0.05 9.35
CA SER A 76 4.53 0.44 10.40
C SER A 76 4.22 1.84 10.94
N SER A 77 4.41 2.01 12.26
CA SER A 77 4.39 3.33 12.90
C SER A 77 5.58 4.19 12.46
N ASP A 78 6.68 3.56 12.04
CA ASP A 78 7.81 4.25 11.43
C ASP A 78 7.46 4.66 9.99
N ARG A 79 7.36 5.98 9.82
CA ARG A 79 7.05 6.61 8.53
C ARG A 79 8.07 6.26 7.44
N LYS A 80 9.37 6.17 7.76
CA LYS A 80 10.43 5.90 6.77
C LYS A 80 10.29 4.48 6.22
N ILE A 81 10.05 3.50 7.11
CA ILE A 81 9.82 2.10 6.72
C ILE A 81 8.59 2.01 5.81
N ARG A 82 7.48 2.65 6.19
CA ARG A 82 6.25 2.64 5.38
C ARG A 82 6.46 3.28 4.00
N GLU A 83 7.06 4.46 3.93
CA GLU A 83 7.28 5.18 2.66
C GLU A 83 8.17 4.37 1.70
N ARG A 84 9.25 3.77 2.19
CA ARG A 84 10.11 2.90 1.37
C ARG A 84 9.43 1.63 0.90
N THR A 85 8.68 1.01 1.78
CA THR A 85 7.91 -0.18 1.42
C THR A 85 6.92 0.16 0.31
N LEU A 86 6.23 1.31 0.39
CA LEU A 86 5.35 1.78 -0.68
C LEU A 86 6.10 2.13 -1.97
N GLU A 87 7.25 2.78 -1.90
CA GLU A 87 8.09 3.06 -3.07
C GLU A 87 8.49 1.76 -3.79
N THR A 88 8.87 0.73 -3.03
CA THR A 88 9.19 -0.59 -3.58
C THR A 88 7.96 -1.22 -4.23
N LEU A 89 6.78 -1.15 -3.59
CA LEU A 89 5.54 -1.74 -4.11
C LEU A 89 4.99 -1.00 -5.34
N TRP A 90 5.24 0.31 -5.45
CA TRP A 90 4.89 1.10 -6.61
C TRP A 90 5.87 0.92 -7.78
N SER A 91 7.03 0.32 -7.53
CA SER A 91 7.98 -0.01 -8.59
C SER A 91 7.40 -1.05 -9.55
N LYS A 92 7.54 -0.79 -10.85
CA LYS A 92 7.12 -1.72 -11.90
C LYS A 92 8.06 -2.91 -12.04
N GLU A 93 9.28 -2.81 -11.52
CA GLU A 93 10.30 -3.87 -11.61
C GLU A 93 9.82 -5.19 -11.01
N TYR A 94 9.03 -5.11 -9.94
CA TYR A 94 8.65 -6.28 -9.17
C TYR A 94 7.32 -6.91 -9.62
N ASN A 95 6.52 -6.24 -10.44
CA ASN A 95 5.17 -6.67 -10.83
C ASN A 95 4.33 -7.20 -9.65
N ILE A 96 4.48 -6.59 -8.47
CA ILE A 96 3.88 -7.11 -7.23
C ILE A 96 2.35 -7.16 -7.29
N ILE A 97 1.73 -6.24 -8.02
CA ILE A 97 0.28 -6.21 -8.23
C ILE A 97 -0.19 -7.45 -8.98
N GLU A 98 0.55 -7.90 -9.99
CA GLU A 98 0.26 -9.14 -10.72
C GLU A 98 0.35 -10.36 -9.79
N ILE A 99 1.43 -10.46 -9.01
CA ILE A 99 1.61 -11.53 -8.01
C ILE A 99 0.43 -11.57 -7.04
N PHE A 100 0.00 -10.42 -6.53
CA PHE A 100 -1.16 -10.31 -5.66
C PHE A 100 -2.46 -10.75 -6.33
N MET A 101 -2.68 -10.42 -7.60
CA MET A 101 -3.88 -10.87 -8.32
C MET A 101 -3.89 -12.39 -8.49
N VAL A 102 -2.76 -13.00 -8.85
CA VAL A 102 -2.63 -14.45 -8.98
C VAL A 102 -2.89 -15.14 -7.64
N LEU A 103 -2.32 -14.62 -6.55
CA LEU A 103 -2.54 -15.18 -5.21
C LEU A 103 -3.99 -15.03 -4.73
N LEU A 104 -4.62 -13.87 -4.95
CA LEU A 104 -6.03 -13.66 -4.60
C LEU A 104 -7.00 -14.53 -5.41
N GLU A 105 -6.68 -14.83 -6.68
CA GLU A 105 -7.51 -15.71 -7.50
C GLU A 105 -7.37 -17.19 -7.10
N ALA A 106 -6.17 -17.61 -6.67
CA ALA A 106 -5.88 -19.00 -6.34
C ALA A 106 -6.11 -19.37 -4.86
N CYS A 107 -5.99 -18.41 -3.93
CA CYS A 107 -6.03 -18.68 -2.50
C CYS A 107 -7.43 -18.56 -1.91
N ARG A 108 -7.75 -19.44 -0.94
CA ARG A 108 -8.98 -19.37 -0.13
C ARG A 108 -8.71 -19.01 1.33
N ASP A 109 -7.46 -18.78 1.71
CA ASP A 109 -7.08 -18.40 3.08
C ASP A 109 -7.44 -16.91 3.30
N ASN A 110 -8.36 -16.66 4.23
CA ASN A 110 -8.81 -15.31 4.55
C ASN A 110 -7.68 -14.41 5.07
N THR A 111 -6.70 -14.95 5.80
CA THR A 111 -5.55 -14.17 6.28
C THR A 111 -4.68 -13.70 5.11
N VAL A 112 -4.41 -14.57 4.14
CA VAL A 112 -3.68 -14.22 2.92
C VAL A 112 -4.43 -13.12 2.17
N CYS A 113 -5.74 -13.28 1.98
CA CYS A 113 -6.58 -12.28 1.34
C CYS A 113 -6.56 -10.94 2.11
N CYS A 114 -6.74 -10.95 3.43
CA CYS A 114 -6.69 -9.75 4.27
C CYS A 114 -5.35 -9.01 4.15
N ASN A 115 -4.23 -9.73 4.21
CA ASN A 115 -2.90 -9.12 4.09
C ASN A 115 -2.73 -8.46 2.72
N ILE A 116 -3.10 -9.16 1.64
CA ILE A 116 -2.99 -8.60 0.28
C ILE A 116 -3.91 -7.37 0.13
N THR A 117 -5.17 -7.46 0.55
CA THR A 117 -6.10 -6.33 0.41
C THR A 117 -5.68 -5.15 1.26
N GLY A 118 -5.17 -5.38 2.47
CA GLY A 118 -4.63 -4.33 3.32
C GLY A 118 -3.40 -3.65 2.71
N ILE A 119 -2.48 -4.40 2.11
CA ILE A 119 -1.33 -3.83 1.37
C ILE A 119 -1.83 -2.99 0.18
N LEU A 120 -2.78 -3.51 -0.59
CA LEU A 120 -3.35 -2.81 -1.74
C LEU A 120 -4.08 -1.53 -1.35
N HIS A 121 -4.79 -1.53 -0.22
CA HIS A 121 -5.41 -0.32 0.34
C HIS A 121 -4.36 0.76 0.57
N GLU A 122 -3.27 0.46 1.28
CA GLU A 122 -2.19 1.42 1.51
C GLU A 122 -1.54 1.92 0.20
N CYS A 123 -1.45 1.05 -0.82
CA CYS A 123 -0.92 1.44 -2.14
C CYS A 123 -1.85 2.40 -2.91
N ILE A 124 -3.14 2.45 -2.58
CA ILE A 124 -4.16 3.26 -3.25
C ILE A 124 -4.55 4.49 -2.42
N ALA A 125 -4.49 4.40 -1.09
CA ALA A 125 -4.97 5.43 -0.18
C ALA A 125 -4.27 6.78 -0.42
N PRO A 126 -5.02 7.90 -0.36
CA PRO A 126 -4.41 9.22 -0.45
C PRO A 126 -3.55 9.46 0.79
N GLN A 127 -2.23 9.38 0.65
CA GLN A 127 -1.35 9.64 1.79
C GLN A 127 -1.41 11.11 2.17
N GLN A 128 -1.82 11.35 3.42
CA GLN A 128 -1.74 12.67 4.05
C GLN A 128 -0.37 12.79 4.70
N SER A 129 0.54 13.53 4.07
CA SER A 129 1.69 14.07 4.80
C SER A 129 1.14 14.95 5.93
N LYS A 130 1.26 14.50 7.18
CA LYS A 130 0.75 15.23 8.37
C LYS A 130 1.42 16.60 8.59
N VAL A 131 2.36 17.01 7.74
CA VAL A 131 3.02 18.31 7.80
C VAL A 131 2.62 19.14 6.58
N LYS A 132 1.76 20.14 6.78
CA LYS A 132 1.52 21.22 5.81
C LYS A 132 2.75 22.14 5.78
N LEU A 133 3.89 21.64 5.27
CA LEU A 133 4.94 22.53 4.79
C LEU A 133 4.41 23.14 3.49
N LYS A 134 4.07 24.43 3.54
CA LYS A 134 3.59 25.23 2.40
C LYS A 134 4.51 24.96 1.20
N GLY A 135 4.03 24.21 0.20
CA GLY A 135 4.67 24.11 -1.12
C GLY A 135 4.96 22.70 -1.65
N ALA A 136 5.15 21.68 -0.81
CA ALA A 136 5.48 20.33 -1.30
C ALA A 136 4.20 19.53 -1.59
N LYS A 137 3.78 19.49 -2.86
CA LYS A 137 2.55 18.80 -3.31
C LYS A 137 2.71 17.28 -3.18
N ASN A 138 1.70 16.57 -2.64
CA ASN A 138 1.51 15.11 -2.64
C ASN A 138 1.32 14.50 -4.06
N LYS A 139 2.04 15.02 -5.06
CA LYS A 139 1.89 14.67 -6.48
C LYS A 139 2.35 13.22 -6.74
N HIS A 140 3.38 12.75 -6.04
CA HIS A 140 3.91 11.40 -6.19
C HIS A 140 2.89 10.34 -5.75
N SER A 141 2.39 10.40 -4.51
CA SER A 141 1.38 9.45 -3.99
C SER A 141 0.09 9.41 -4.82
N LYS A 142 -0.43 10.57 -5.24
CA LYS A 142 -1.62 10.62 -6.13
C LYS A 142 -1.37 10.03 -7.52
N SER A 143 -0.14 10.10 -8.02
CA SER A 143 0.23 9.48 -9.29
C SER A 143 0.37 7.97 -9.11
N ALA A 144 1.07 7.54 -8.06
CA ALA A 144 1.28 6.13 -7.75
C ALA A 144 -0.05 5.40 -7.51
N SER A 145 -0.95 5.95 -6.70
CA SER A 145 -2.30 5.40 -6.49
C SER A 145 -3.07 5.19 -7.80
N ARG A 146 -3.01 6.16 -8.73
CA ARG A 146 -3.64 6.02 -10.05
C ARG A 146 -2.99 4.92 -10.88
N THR A 147 -1.66 4.79 -10.83
CA THR A 147 -0.93 3.71 -11.48
C THR A 147 -1.30 2.34 -10.89
N THR A 148 -1.38 2.22 -9.56
CA THR A 148 -1.82 1.00 -8.87
C THR A 148 -3.22 0.59 -9.31
N ILE A 149 -4.18 1.53 -9.35
CA ILE A 149 -5.54 1.24 -9.85
C ILE A 149 -5.50 0.77 -11.30
N ALA A 150 -4.69 1.41 -12.16
CA ALA A 150 -4.55 1.01 -13.56
C ALA A 150 -3.96 -0.41 -13.69
N GLN A 151 -2.95 -0.76 -12.90
CA GLN A 151 -2.37 -2.11 -12.85
C GLN A 151 -3.38 -3.14 -12.35
N LEU A 152 -4.15 -2.82 -11.30
CA LEU A 152 -5.23 -3.69 -10.83
C LEU A 152 -6.24 -3.98 -11.96
N ILE A 153 -6.63 -2.97 -12.72
CA ILE A 153 -7.55 -3.15 -13.87
C ILE A 153 -6.90 -4.02 -14.96
N GLN A 154 -5.62 -3.76 -15.28
CA GLN A 154 -4.86 -4.49 -16.28
C GLN A 154 -4.75 -5.98 -15.94
N PHE A 155 -4.45 -6.32 -14.69
CA PHE A 155 -4.31 -7.70 -14.21
C PHE A 155 -5.63 -8.33 -13.74
N GLY A 156 -6.77 -7.82 -14.20
CA GLY A 156 -8.06 -8.46 -13.96
C GLY A 156 -8.64 -8.26 -12.54
N GLY A 157 -8.10 -7.36 -11.74
CA GLY A 157 -8.49 -7.11 -10.35
C GLY A 157 -9.99 -6.87 -10.17
N THR A 158 -10.67 -6.20 -11.10
CA THR A 158 -12.15 -6.07 -11.06
C THR A 158 -12.83 -7.43 -10.91
N GLN A 159 -12.43 -8.42 -11.71
CA GLN A 159 -13.03 -9.76 -11.69
C GLN A 159 -12.64 -10.51 -10.41
N VAL A 160 -11.37 -10.43 -10.01
CA VAL A 160 -10.84 -11.08 -8.80
C VAL A 160 -11.60 -10.59 -7.56
N PHE A 161 -11.72 -9.28 -7.36
CA PHE A 161 -12.43 -8.71 -6.22
C PHE A 161 -13.94 -8.98 -6.25
N LEU A 162 -14.58 -8.96 -7.43
CA LEU A 162 -15.98 -9.34 -7.54
C LEU A 162 -16.19 -10.81 -7.15
N LYS A 163 -15.33 -11.72 -7.60
CA LYS A 163 -15.40 -13.15 -7.22
C LYS A 163 -15.17 -13.34 -5.72
N LEU A 164 -14.23 -12.62 -5.10
CA LEU A 164 -14.05 -12.64 -3.64
C LEU A 164 -15.33 -12.21 -2.90
N LEU A 165 -15.97 -11.14 -3.38
CA LEU A 165 -17.23 -10.66 -2.80
C LEU A 165 -18.39 -11.65 -3.00
N ILE A 166 -18.46 -12.35 -4.14
CA ILE A 166 -19.46 -13.41 -4.35
C ILE A 166 -19.21 -14.56 -3.37
N ASN A 167 -17.94 -14.94 -3.18
CA ASN A 167 -17.57 -16.03 -2.29
C ASN A 167 -17.90 -15.71 -0.83
N SER A 168 -17.89 -14.44 -0.41
CA SER A 168 -18.29 -14.06 0.95
C SER A 168 -19.77 -14.21 1.24
N GLN A 169 -20.62 -14.34 0.21
CA GLN A 169 -22.06 -14.52 0.37
C GLN A 169 -22.48 -15.97 0.51
N ARG A 170 -21.55 -16.92 0.38
CA ARG A 170 -21.85 -18.34 0.54
C ARG A 170 -21.89 -18.70 2.01
N SER A 171 -22.90 -19.46 2.42
CA SER A 171 -23.15 -19.82 3.84
C SER A 171 -22.03 -20.66 4.47
N ASP A 172 -21.23 -21.34 3.66
CA ASP A 172 -20.08 -22.15 4.06
C ASP A 172 -18.78 -21.34 4.18
N ASN A 173 -18.76 -20.08 3.75
CA ASN A 173 -17.56 -19.25 3.72
C ASN A 173 -17.70 -18.03 4.63
N THR A 174 -17.07 -18.09 5.80
CA THR A 174 -16.97 -16.95 6.71
C THR A 174 -15.83 -16.03 6.30
N MET A 175 -16.03 -15.27 5.22
CA MET A 175 -15.11 -14.17 4.91
C MET A 175 -15.15 -13.16 6.05
N SER A 176 -13.98 -12.71 6.52
CA SER A 176 -13.94 -11.73 7.62
C SER A 176 -14.60 -10.41 7.20
N GLU A 177 -15.31 -9.78 8.13
CA GLU A 177 -15.92 -8.46 7.90
C GLU A 177 -14.87 -7.43 7.43
N VAL A 178 -13.67 -7.50 8.00
CA VAL A 178 -12.51 -6.69 7.60
C VAL A 178 -12.18 -6.88 6.12
N LEU A 179 -12.15 -8.11 5.62
CA LEU A 179 -11.88 -8.37 4.20
C LEU A 179 -13.00 -7.84 3.31
N VAL A 180 -14.27 -7.95 3.72
CA VAL A 180 -15.40 -7.37 2.98
C VAL A 180 -15.23 -5.86 2.85
N HIS A 181 -14.83 -5.19 3.94
CA HIS A 181 -14.62 -3.75 3.96
C HIS A 181 -13.52 -3.34 2.98
N GLU A 182 -12.38 -4.02 3.05
CA GLU A 182 -11.24 -3.76 2.16
C GLU A 182 -11.58 -3.99 0.69
N VAL A 183 -12.25 -5.11 0.38
CA VAL A 183 -12.68 -5.44 -0.99
C VAL A 183 -13.64 -4.39 -1.54
N LEU A 184 -14.65 -3.97 -0.76
CA LEU A 184 -15.60 -2.94 -1.17
C LEU A 184 -14.92 -1.59 -1.38
N TRP A 185 -14.01 -1.22 -0.48
CA TRP A 185 -13.26 0.02 -0.60
C TRP A 185 -12.42 0.03 -1.88
N ILE A 186 -11.63 -1.02 -2.15
CA ILE A 186 -10.81 -1.14 -3.36
C ILE A 186 -11.69 -1.13 -4.63
N LEU A 187 -12.77 -1.91 -4.65
CA LEU A 187 -13.72 -1.95 -5.76
C LEU A 187 -14.31 -0.57 -6.06
N SER A 188 -14.57 0.25 -5.04
CA SER A 188 -15.08 1.62 -5.25
C SER A 188 -14.07 2.52 -5.97
N GLN A 189 -12.77 2.31 -5.76
CA GLN A 189 -11.71 3.04 -6.47
C GLN A 189 -11.58 2.56 -7.91
N ILE A 190 -11.62 1.24 -8.13
CA ILE A 190 -11.60 0.62 -9.46
C ILE A 190 -12.82 1.04 -10.27
N ALA A 191 -14.02 1.00 -9.69
CA ALA A 191 -15.30 1.30 -10.35
C ALA A 191 -15.36 2.72 -10.95
N GLN A 192 -14.59 3.65 -10.39
CA GLN A 192 -14.48 5.03 -10.89
C GLN A 192 -13.55 5.16 -12.11
N LYS A 193 -12.73 4.15 -12.40
CA LYS A 193 -11.68 4.18 -13.44
C LYS A 193 -11.86 3.11 -14.52
N ASP A 194 -12.41 1.95 -14.18
CA ASP A 194 -12.66 0.86 -15.12
C ASP A 194 -13.96 1.12 -15.90
N VAL A 195 -13.82 1.58 -17.15
CA VAL A 195 -14.97 1.84 -18.05
C VAL A 195 -15.81 0.58 -18.29
N LYS A 196 -15.20 -0.61 -18.20
CA LYS A 196 -15.90 -1.89 -18.38
C LYS A 196 -16.50 -2.43 -17.08
N PHE A 197 -16.39 -1.69 -15.97
CA PHE A 197 -16.89 -2.14 -14.66
C PHE A 197 -18.38 -2.57 -14.69
N PRO A 198 -19.33 -1.78 -15.25
CA PRO A 198 -20.74 -2.18 -15.25
C PRO A 198 -21.00 -3.45 -16.06
N LEU A 199 -20.30 -3.62 -17.18
CA LEU A 199 -20.37 -4.82 -18.00
C LEU A 199 -19.88 -6.05 -17.22
N LYS A 200 -18.75 -5.94 -16.51
CA LYS A 200 -18.18 -7.02 -15.70
C LYS A 200 -19.12 -7.43 -14.55
N VAL A 201 -19.73 -6.46 -13.87
CA VAL A 201 -20.73 -6.70 -12.82
C VAL A 201 -21.94 -7.45 -13.37
N ARG A 202 -22.41 -7.08 -14.58
CA ARG A 202 -23.54 -7.74 -15.25
C ARG A 202 -23.20 -9.18 -15.65
N LEU A 203 -22.04 -9.40 -16.25
CA LEU A 203 -21.59 -10.73 -16.69
C LEU A 203 -21.42 -11.72 -15.52
N LEU A 204 -20.98 -11.22 -14.36
CA LEU A 204 -20.85 -12.02 -13.14
C LEU A 204 -22.13 -12.06 -12.28
N ASN A 205 -23.23 -11.42 -12.70
CA ASN A 205 -24.49 -11.36 -11.95
C ASN A 205 -24.36 -10.81 -10.51
N VAL A 206 -23.44 -9.86 -10.27
CA VAL A 206 -23.09 -9.38 -8.91
C VAL A 206 -23.99 -8.24 -8.42
N THR A 207 -24.88 -7.71 -9.25
CA THR A 207 -25.78 -6.61 -8.86
C THR A 207 -26.58 -6.92 -7.59
N LYS A 208 -27.06 -8.16 -7.44
CA LYS A 208 -27.81 -8.61 -6.26
C LYS A 208 -26.96 -8.58 -4.97
N VAL A 209 -25.66 -8.88 -5.07
CA VAL A 209 -24.73 -8.83 -3.95
C VAL A 209 -24.57 -7.40 -3.45
N PHE A 210 -24.41 -6.42 -4.35
CA PHE A 210 -24.34 -5.01 -3.95
C PHE A 210 -25.62 -4.49 -3.32
N HIS A 211 -26.80 -4.92 -3.80
CA HIS A 211 -28.07 -4.57 -3.17
C HIS A 211 -28.20 -5.17 -1.76
N PHE A 212 -27.81 -6.43 -1.59
CA PHE A 212 -27.79 -7.09 -0.28
C PHE A 212 -26.86 -6.36 0.70
N LEU A 213 -25.64 -6.06 0.28
CA LEU A 213 -24.64 -5.35 1.08
C LEU A 213 -25.10 -3.93 1.43
N LEU A 214 -25.72 -3.20 0.50
CA LEU A 214 -26.32 -1.89 0.81
C LEU A 214 -27.40 -2.03 1.87
N LYS A 215 -28.32 -2.98 1.73
CA LYS A 215 -29.38 -3.20 2.71
C LYS A 215 -28.82 -3.57 4.09
N HIS A 216 -27.73 -4.32 4.15
CA HIS A 216 -27.13 -4.75 5.42
C HIS A 216 -26.28 -3.65 6.07
N HIS A 217 -25.62 -2.80 5.28
CA HIS A 217 -24.63 -1.84 5.75
C HIS A 217 -24.99 -0.37 5.52
N TYR A 218 -26.26 -0.03 5.24
CA TYR A 218 -26.67 1.36 4.97
C TYR A 218 -26.39 2.33 6.12
N ASN A 219 -26.28 1.82 7.37
CA ASN A 219 -25.94 2.61 8.55
C ASN A 219 -24.42 2.64 8.86
N ASP A 220 -23.59 1.83 8.20
CA ASP A 220 -22.13 1.91 8.38
C ASP A 220 -21.55 2.94 7.39
N ALA A 221 -21.23 4.12 7.89
CA ALA A 221 -20.66 5.21 7.10
C ALA A 221 -19.37 4.81 6.36
N ARG A 222 -18.60 3.84 6.87
CA ARG A 222 -17.36 3.36 6.24
C ARG A 222 -17.63 2.59 4.96
N LEU A 223 -18.76 1.88 4.89
CA LEU A 223 -19.16 1.07 3.73
C LEU A 223 -20.15 1.76 2.82
N LEU A 224 -20.97 2.66 3.37
CA LEU A 224 -21.98 3.37 2.60
C LEU A 224 -21.36 4.13 1.43
N LEU A 225 -20.29 4.89 1.66
CA LEU A 225 -19.65 5.65 0.59
C LEU A 225 -19.07 4.74 -0.53
N PRO A 226 -18.25 3.71 -0.22
CA PRO A 226 -17.81 2.73 -1.22
C PRO A 226 -18.97 2.11 -2.02
N LEU A 227 -20.04 1.69 -1.35
CA LEU A 227 -21.21 1.08 -2.00
C LEU A 227 -21.92 2.07 -2.93
N LEU A 228 -22.11 3.32 -2.51
CA LEU A 228 -22.73 4.35 -3.34
C LEU A 228 -21.89 4.67 -4.59
N LEU A 229 -20.56 4.69 -4.47
CA LEU A 229 -19.66 4.90 -5.61
C LEU A 229 -19.73 3.75 -6.62
N ILE A 230 -19.83 2.51 -6.14
CA ILE A 230 -20.01 1.32 -6.96
C ILE A 230 -21.37 1.38 -7.67
N LEU A 231 -22.46 1.63 -6.94
CA LEU A 231 -23.81 1.71 -7.49
C LEU A 231 -23.93 2.84 -8.52
N LYS A 232 -23.33 4.00 -8.24
CA LYS A 232 -23.23 5.10 -9.21
C LYS A 232 -22.53 4.66 -10.50
N SER A 233 -21.48 3.85 -10.40
CA SER A 233 -20.78 3.33 -11.60
C SER A 233 -21.68 2.39 -12.40
N ILE A 234 -22.39 1.48 -11.74
CA ILE A 234 -23.30 0.52 -12.37
C ILE A 234 -24.53 1.19 -13.00
N ALA A 235 -25.00 2.30 -12.40
CA ALA A 235 -26.19 3.01 -12.84
C ALA A 235 -25.96 3.97 -14.02
N LYS A 236 -24.70 4.27 -14.39
CA LYS A 236 -24.38 5.02 -15.61
C LYS A 236 -24.67 4.12 -16.84
N ASN A 237 -25.93 4.05 -17.25
CA ASN A 237 -26.34 3.57 -18.57
C ASN A 237 -26.82 4.75 -19.39
#